data_AF-A0A4U7DC36-F1
#
_entry.id   AF-A0A4U7DC36-F1
#
_cell.length_a   1.000
_cell.length_b   1.000
_cell.length_c   1.000
_cell.angle_alpha   90.00
_cell.angle_beta   90.00
_cell.angle_gamma   90.00
#
_symmetry.space_group_name_H-M   'P 1'
#
loop_
_entity.id
_entity.type
_entity.pdbx_description
1 polymer ?
#
loop_
_entity_poly.entity_id
_entity_poly.type
_entity_poly.pdbx_seq_one_letter_code
_entity_poly.pdbx_strand_id
1 'polypeptide(L)'
;MTINEERRQTIAFSDPYWESDQAILVREGGDFQPSGWSDFEGTRVGAQSGTTGANQVETNLVDEGIISSDSFSTYGSYVLAVEDLANGNIDAVVVDNPVAETFAANRDVTIAFVEET
;
A
#
# COMPACT_ATOMS: atom_id res chain seq x y z
N MET A 1 -23.62 36.91 -19.98
CA MET A 1 -23.46 35.76 -19.07
C MET A 1 -23.54 34.52 -19.93
N THR A 2 -22.38 34.05 -20.36
CA THR A 2 -22.22 32.89 -21.22
C THR A 2 -21.65 31.80 -20.35
N ILE A 3 -22.42 30.73 -20.24
CA ILE A 3 -22.13 29.52 -19.47
C ILE A 3 -21.03 28.73 -20.19
N ASN A 4 -20.04 28.29 -19.40
CA ASN A 4 -19.21 27.09 -19.53
C ASN A 4 -18.58 26.74 -20.89
N GLU A 5 -17.25 26.75 -20.96
CA GLU A 5 -16.43 25.74 -21.67
C GLU A 5 -14.93 25.80 -21.27
N GLU A 6 -14.45 26.85 -20.59
CA GLU A 6 -13.00 27.08 -20.36
C GLU A 6 -12.39 26.40 -19.12
N ARG A 7 -12.94 25.27 -18.67
CA ARG A 7 -12.28 24.43 -17.66
C ARG A 7 -12.26 22.93 -17.99
N ARG A 8 -12.49 22.56 -19.25
CA ARG A 8 -12.42 21.16 -19.70
C ARG A 8 -11.12 20.80 -20.44
N GLN A 9 -10.13 21.69 -20.51
CA GLN A 9 -8.95 21.49 -21.37
C GLN A 9 -7.60 21.94 -20.77
N THR A 10 -7.34 21.69 -19.48
CA THR A 10 -5.94 21.80 -18.98
C THR A 10 -5.64 20.82 -17.87
N ILE A 11 -6.13 19.59 -18.00
CA ILE A 11 -5.30 18.46 -17.56
C ILE A 11 -5.45 17.39 -18.63
N ALA A 12 -4.77 17.60 -19.75
CA ALA A 12 -4.15 16.47 -20.40
C ALA A 12 -3.16 15.93 -19.37
N PHE A 13 -3.62 15.05 -18.48
CA PHE A 13 -2.70 14.13 -17.85
C PHE A 13 -2.11 13.41 -19.06
N SER A 14 -0.88 13.77 -19.42
CA SER A 14 0.00 12.87 -20.16
C SER A 14 -0.24 11.47 -19.61
N ASP A 15 -0.40 10.46 -20.48
CA ASP A 15 -0.50 9.05 -20.07
C ASP A 15 0.34 8.85 -18.80
N PRO A 16 -0.26 8.42 -17.67
CA PRO A 16 0.43 8.39 -16.40
C PRO A 16 1.75 7.65 -16.63
N TYR A 17 2.86 8.37 -16.48
CA TYR A 17 4.18 7.85 -16.84
C TYR A 17 4.56 6.64 -15.95
N TRP A 18 3.75 6.38 -14.91
CA TRP A 18 3.75 5.22 -14.05
C TRP A 18 2.34 4.99 -13.48
N GLU A 19 1.64 3.96 -13.92
CA GLU A 19 0.83 3.15 -13.00
C GLU A 19 1.85 2.39 -12.15
N SER A 20 2.03 2.82 -10.89
CA SER A 20 2.92 2.11 -9.96
C SER A 20 2.08 1.08 -9.22
N ASP A 21 2.19 -0.16 -9.67
CA ASP A 21 1.67 -1.33 -8.95
C ASP A 21 2.05 -1.24 -7.47
N GLN A 22 1.13 -1.64 -6.61
CA GLN A 22 1.39 -1.69 -5.17
C GLN A 22 1.88 -3.07 -4.80
N ALA A 23 2.95 -3.16 -4.04
CA ALA A 23 3.48 -4.39 -3.51
C ALA A 23 3.13 -4.54 -2.03
N ILE A 24 2.87 -5.79 -1.63
CA ILE A 24 2.64 -6.16 -0.24
C ILE A 24 3.94 -6.72 0.30
N LEU A 25 4.57 -5.97 1.21
CA LEU A 25 5.74 -6.42 1.96
C LEU A 25 5.31 -7.16 3.22
N VAL A 26 5.95 -8.30 3.47
CA VAL A 26 5.84 -9.08 4.72
C VAL A 26 7.23 -9.40 5.26
N ARG A 27 7.33 -9.89 6.51
CA ARG A 27 8.61 -10.37 7.05
C ARG A 27 9.12 -11.57 6.25
N GLU A 28 10.41 -11.57 5.94
CA GLU A 28 11.05 -12.74 5.33
C GLU A 28 11.02 -13.92 6.31
N GLY A 29 10.55 -15.08 5.83
CA GLY A 29 10.40 -16.29 6.67
C GLY A 29 9.37 -16.18 7.79
N GLY A 30 8.54 -15.13 7.81
CA GLY A 30 7.44 -14.98 8.76
C GLY A 30 6.22 -15.85 8.42
N ASP A 31 5.36 -16.08 9.41
CA ASP A 31 4.17 -16.95 9.28
C ASP A 31 3.09 -16.38 8.35
N PHE A 32 3.03 -15.05 8.19
CA PHE A 32 2.05 -14.38 7.34
C PHE A 32 2.62 -14.18 5.93
N GLN A 33 2.08 -14.91 4.95
CA GLN A 33 2.45 -14.86 3.53
C GLN A 33 1.17 -14.84 2.68
N PRO A 34 0.49 -13.69 2.56
CA PRO A 34 -0.77 -13.59 1.85
C PRO A 34 -0.57 -13.74 0.34
N SER A 35 -1.61 -14.22 -0.34
CA SER A 35 -1.68 -14.33 -1.80
C SER A 35 -2.67 -13.35 -2.42
N GLY A 36 -3.43 -12.62 -1.59
CA GLY A 36 -4.36 -11.56 -1.99
C GLY A 36 -5.02 -10.91 -0.78
N TRP A 37 -5.86 -9.91 -1.03
CA TRP A 37 -6.51 -9.09 0.02
C TRP A 37 -7.40 -9.89 0.98
N SER A 38 -8.01 -11.00 0.54
CA SER A 38 -8.86 -11.84 1.39
C SER A 38 -8.11 -12.53 2.53
N ASP A 39 -6.78 -12.63 2.44
CA ASP A 39 -5.97 -13.35 3.43
C ASP A 39 -5.64 -12.50 4.67
N PHE A 40 -6.06 -11.23 4.69
CA PHE A 40 -5.67 -10.24 5.71
C PHE A 40 -6.53 -10.25 6.98
N GLU A 41 -7.51 -11.15 7.10
CA GLU A 41 -8.36 -11.21 8.30
C GLU A 41 -7.53 -11.32 9.59
N GLY A 42 -7.79 -10.41 10.53
CA GLY A 42 -7.11 -10.38 11.83
C GLY A 42 -5.64 -9.91 11.79
N THR A 43 -5.17 -9.37 10.67
CA THR A 43 -3.80 -8.88 10.51
C THR A 43 -3.69 -7.38 10.74
N ARG A 44 -2.49 -6.91 11.08
CA ARG A 44 -2.17 -5.48 11.21
C ARG A 44 -1.42 -5.00 9.97
N VAL A 45 -1.88 -3.92 9.37
CA VAL A 45 -1.37 -3.43 8.09
C VAL A 45 -0.85 -2.01 8.24
N GLY A 46 0.29 -1.72 7.60
CA GLY A 46 0.90 -0.41 7.54
C GLY A 46 0.93 0.17 6.12
N ALA A 47 0.84 1.48 6.00
CA ALA A 47 1.15 2.19 4.75
C ALA A 47 1.63 3.62 5.05
N GLN A 48 2.28 4.29 4.10
CA GLN A 48 2.58 5.71 4.24
C GLN A 48 1.31 6.55 4.00
N SER A 49 1.03 7.49 4.91
CA SER A 49 -0.12 8.40 4.78
C SER A 49 -0.10 9.17 3.46
N GLY A 50 -1.26 9.28 2.80
CA GLY A 50 -1.43 10.04 1.57
C GLY A 50 -0.90 9.35 0.31
N THR A 51 -0.71 8.04 0.33
CA THR A 51 -0.23 7.25 -0.82
C THR A 51 -1.33 6.36 -1.40
N THR A 52 -1.16 5.90 -2.65
CA THR A 52 -2.08 4.94 -3.27
C THR A 52 -2.20 3.66 -2.45
N GLY A 53 -1.08 3.15 -1.91
CA GLY A 53 -1.09 1.98 -1.03
C GLY A 53 -1.92 2.19 0.25
N ALA A 54 -1.87 3.38 0.86
CA ALA A 54 -2.75 3.67 2.01
C ALA A 54 -4.23 3.66 1.61
N ASN A 55 -4.56 4.21 0.44
CA ASN A 55 -5.93 4.18 -0.06
C ASN A 55 -6.39 2.75 -0.37
N GLN A 56 -5.54 1.90 -0.95
CA GLN A 56 -5.88 0.49 -1.19
C GLN A 56 -6.13 -0.28 0.11
N VAL A 57 -5.38 -0.01 1.19
CA VAL A 57 -5.67 -0.62 2.49
C VAL A 57 -7.03 -0.16 3.01
N GLU A 58 -7.35 1.13 2.91
CA GLU A 58 -8.67 1.65 3.29
C GLU A 58 -9.77 0.95 2.48
N THR A 59 -9.69 0.95 1.15
CA THR A 59 -10.78 0.45 0.30
C THR A 59 -10.89 -1.06 0.28
N ASN A 60 -9.77 -1.78 0.23
CA ASN A 60 -9.78 -3.23 -0.01
C ASN A 60 -9.83 -4.04 1.28
N LEU A 61 -9.48 -3.45 2.43
CA LEU A 61 -9.44 -4.16 3.72
C LEU A 61 -10.36 -3.54 4.77
N VAL A 62 -10.31 -2.22 4.97
CA VAL A 62 -11.10 -1.56 6.03
C VAL A 62 -12.56 -1.42 5.64
N ASP A 63 -12.83 -0.86 4.46
CA ASP A 63 -14.20 -0.64 3.96
C ASP A 63 -14.93 -1.97 3.68
N GLU A 64 -14.19 -2.99 3.24
CA GLU A 64 -14.69 -4.36 3.07
C GLU A 64 -14.85 -5.12 4.41
N GLY A 65 -14.38 -4.56 5.52
CA GLY A 65 -14.51 -5.16 6.85
C GLY A 65 -13.62 -6.39 7.10
N ILE A 66 -12.61 -6.61 6.26
CA ILE A 66 -11.61 -7.69 6.43
C ILE A 66 -10.73 -7.41 7.65
N ILE A 67 -10.39 -6.13 7.86
CA ILE A 67 -9.70 -5.66 9.08
C ILE A 67 -10.47 -4.51 9.73
N SER A 68 -10.29 -4.35 11.05
CA SER A 68 -10.77 -3.13 11.73
C SER A 68 -9.90 -1.93 11.34
N SER A 69 -10.48 -0.72 11.34
CA SER A 69 -9.71 0.52 11.18
C SER A 69 -8.59 0.66 12.20
N ASP A 70 -8.74 0.09 13.41
CA ASP A 70 -7.68 0.08 14.44
C ASP A 70 -6.49 -0.81 14.07
N SER A 71 -6.67 -1.74 13.13
CA SER A 71 -5.62 -2.63 12.62
C SER A 71 -4.88 -2.04 11.43
N PHE A 72 -5.29 -0.87 10.95
CA PHE A 72 -4.58 -0.10 9.93
C PHE A 72 -3.81 1.07 10.55
N SER A 73 -2.50 1.12 10.32
CA SER A 73 -1.62 2.19 10.78
C SER A 73 -1.01 2.95 9.61
N THR A 74 -1.17 4.27 9.60
CA THR A 74 -0.49 5.13 8.63
C THR A 74 0.79 5.73 9.22
N TYR A 75 1.84 5.78 8.42
CA TYR A 75 3.16 6.27 8.81
C TYR A 75 3.54 7.52 8.03
N GLY A 76 4.45 8.33 8.60
CA GLY A 76 5.01 9.49 7.91
C GLY A 76 6.01 9.13 6.79
N SER A 77 6.53 7.91 6.77
CA SER A 77 7.42 7.40 5.73
C SER A 77 7.35 5.87 5.64
N TYR A 78 7.67 5.31 4.47
CA TYR A 78 7.79 3.86 4.31
C TYR A 78 8.89 3.24 5.20
N VAL A 79 9.94 3.99 5.52
CA VAL A 79 11.02 3.51 6.39
C VAL A 79 10.49 3.12 7.78
N LEU A 80 9.63 3.96 8.35
CA LEU A 80 9.01 3.70 9.66
C LEU A 80 8.03 2.51 9.61
N ALA A 81 7.24 2.41 8.54
CA ALA A 81 6.32 1.29 8.35
C ALA A 81 7.09 -0.04 8.25
N VAL A 82 8.15 -0.08 7.44
CA VAL A 82 8.97 -1.29 7.27
C VAL A 82 9.77 -1.63 8.54
N GLU A 83 10.16 -0.64 9.35
CA GLU A 83 10.75 -0.89 10.67
C GLU A 83 9.76 -1.57 11.62
N ASP A 84 8.50 -1.11 11.66
CA ASP A 84 7.46 -1.76 12.46
C ASP A 84 7.14 -3.18 11.97
N LEU A 85 7.16 -3.40 10.66
CA LEU A 85 7.00 -4.72 10.06
C LEU A 85 8.11 -5.67 10.52
N ALA A 86 9.36 -5.24 10.41
CA ALA A 86 10.53 -6.02 10.83
C ALA A 86 10.50 -6.31 12.35
N ASN A 87 10.00 -5.38 13.16
CA ASN A 87 9.88 -5.54 14.61
C ASN A 87 8.73 -6.47 15.05
N GLY A 88 7.82 -6.87 14.16
CA GLY A 88 6.66 -7.67 14.54
C GLY A 88 5.43 -6.86 14.99
N ASN A 89 5.48 -5.53 14.87
CA ASN A 89 4.41 -4.63 15.31
C ASN A 89 3.25 -4.59 14.33
N ILE A 90 3.52 -4.86 13.05
CA ILE A 90 2.54 -5.08 12.00
C ILE A 90 2.92 -6.33 11.19
N ASP A 91 2.01 -6.81 10.37
CA ASP A 91 2.13 -8.08 9.65
C ASP A 91 2.36 -7.86 8.15
N ALA A 92 1.93 -6.72 7.61
CA ALA A 92 2.20 -6.33 6.23
C ALA A 92 2.36 -4.80 6.05
N VAL A 93 3.06 -4.40 5.00
CA VAL A 93 3.14 -3.00 4.52
C VAL A 93 2.76 -2.93 3.06
N VAL A 94 1.88 -1.99 2.69
CA VAL A 94 1.55 -1.68 1.29
C VAL A 94 2.35 -0.47 0.83
N VAL A 95 3.06 -0.63 -0.28
CA VAL A 95 4.03 0.35 -0.80
C VAL A 95 4.22 0.17 -2.31
N ASP A 96 4.60 1.23 -3.03
CA ASP A 96 4.91 1.15 -4.46
C ASP A 96 5.95 0.04 -4.76
N ASN A 97 5.71 -0.75 -5.82
CA ASN A 97 6.53 -1.92 -6.15
C ASN A 97 8.04 -1.61 -6.27
N PRO A 98 8.50 -0.54 -6.97
CA PRO A 98 9.94 -0.23 -7.04
C PRO A 98 10.57 0.08 -5.67
N VAL A 99 9.78 0.63 -4.75
CA VAL A 99 10.21 0.92 -3.38
C VAL A 99 10.25 -0.37 -2.56
N ALA A 100 9.28 -1.27 -2.76
CA ALA A 100 9.26 -2.59 -2.14
C ALA A 100 10.48 -3.43 -2.52
N GLU A 101 10.85 -3.46 -3.81
CA GLU A 101 12.05 -4.14 -4.29
C GLU A 101 13.32 -3.63 -3.59
N THR A 102 13.40 -2.31 -3.38
CA THR A 102 14.52 -1.70 -2.66
C THR A 102 14.57 -2.17 -1.20
N PHE A 103 13.42 -2.26 -0.52
CA PHE A 103 13.38 -2.75 0.85
C PHE A 103 13.70 -4.24 0.94
N ALA A 104 13.11 -5.07 0.08
CA ALA A 104 13.34 -6.51 0.06
C ALA A 104 14.80 -6.88 -0.24
N ALA A 105 15.51 -6.06 -1.02
CA ALA A 105 16.93 -6.27 -1.29
C ALA A 105 17.86 -5.88 -0.13
N ASN A 106 17.41 -5.07 0.83
CA ASN A 106 18.27 -4.45 1.85
C ASN A 106 17.83 -4.69 3.30
N ARG A 107 16.72 -5.40 3.52
CA ARG A 107 16.12 -5.67 4.84
C ARG A 107 15.51 -7.07 4.87
N ASP A 108 15.22 -7.57 6.07
CA ASP A 108 14.62 -8.89 6.31
C ASP A 108 13.09 -8.90 6.02
N VAL A 109 12.71 -8.40 4.84
CA VAL A 109 11.34 -8.37 4.34
C VAL A 109 11.30 -8.89 2.91
N THR A 110 10.15 -9.37 2.48
CA THR A 110 9.95 -9.89 1.11
C THR A 110 8.62 -9.45 0.55
N ILE A 111 8.50 -9.46 -0.77
CA ILE A 111 7.25 -9.15 -1.48
C ILE A 111 6.41 -10.43 -1.51
N ALA A 112 5.22 -10.39 -0.90
CA ALA A 112 4.28 -11.50 -0.90
C ALA A 112 3.53 -11.59 -2.24
N PHE A 113 2.98 -10.46 -2.69
CA PHE A 113 2.39 -10.31 -4.01
C PHE A 113 2.40 -8.83 -4.43
N VAL A 114 2.08 -8.60 -5.71
CA VAL A 114 1.95 -7.28 -6.31
C VAL A 114 0.52 -7.13 -6.83
N GLU A 115 -0.12 -6.03 -6.48
CA GLU A 115 -1.43 -5.60 -6.97
C GLU A 115 -1.24 -4.67 -8.16
N GLU A 116 -1.66 -5.12 -9.33
CA GLU A 116 -1.68 -4.32 -10.55
C GLU A 116 -2.78 -3.25 -10.46
N THR A 117 -2.46 -1.98 -10.72
CA THR A 117 -3.40 -0.84 -10.53
C THR A 117 -3.97 -0.35 -11.85
#